data_AF-A0A7V6G4Y8-F1
#
_entry.id   AF-A0A7V6G4Y8-F1
#
_cell.length_a   1.000
_cell.length_b   1.000
_cell.length_c   1.000
_cell.angle_alpha   90.00
_cell.angle_beta   90.00
_cell.angle_gamma   90.00
#
_symmetry.space_group_name_H-M   'P 1'
#
loop_
_entity.id
_entity.type
_entity.pdbx_description
1 polymer ?
#
loop_
_entity_poly.entity_id
_entity_poly.type
_entity_poly.pdbx_seq_one_letter_code
_entity_poly.pdbx_strand_id
1 'polypeptide(L)'
;MAKKASNTQLHQAKIAKNDEFYTQYIDIQKEVEAYLEYNPDKFRGKVVYNNCDDPYESNFFRYFVLNFEKLGLKQLITTSYKPS
;
A
#
# COMPACT_ATOMS: atom_id res chain seq x y z
N MET A 1 29.59 -17.03 -32.96
CA MET A 1 28.16 -17.31 -32.72
C MET A 1 27.55 -16.13 -31.96
N ALA A 2 26.57 -15.44 -32.54
CA ALA A 2 26.00 -14.23 -31.95
C ALA A 2 25.17 -14.57 -30.71
N LYS A 3 25.48 -13.92 -29.58
CA LYS A 3 24.76 -14.08 -28.30
C LYS A 3 23.34 -13.53 -28.49
N LYS A 4 22.34 -14.42 -28.50
CA LYS A 4 20.92 -14.05 -28.64
C LYS A 4 20.54 -13.21 -27.42
N ALA A 5 20.41 -11.90 -27.60
CA ALA A 5 20.00 -10.99 -26.55
C ALA A 5 18.55 -11.33 -26.17
N SER A 6 18.39 -11.96 -25.01
CA SER A 6 17.09 -12.38 -24.51
C SER A 6 16.36 -11.14 -23.96
N ASN A 7 15.45 -10.59 -24.76
CA ASN A 7 14.57 -9.47 -24.36
C ASN A 7 13.61 -9.84 -23.23
N THR A 8 13.63 -11.08 -22.73
CA THR A 8 12.78 -11.56 -21.65
C THR A 8 12.95 -10.75 -20.36
N GLN A 9 14.17 -10.34 -20.02
CA GLN A 9 14.41 -9.49 -18.84
C GLN A 9 13.83 -8.08 -19.03
N LEU A 10 13.90 -7.53 -20.24
CA LEU A 10 13.33 -6.21 -20.57
C LEU A 10 11.79 -6.24 -20.61
N HIS A 11 11.19 -7.35 -21.05
CA HIS A 11 9.75 -7.56 -20.98
C HIS A 11 9.26 -7.76 -19.55
N GLN A 12 9.98 -8.53 -18.73
CA GLN A 12 9.70 -8.67 -17.29
C GLN A 12 9.78 -7.33 -16.57
N ALA A 13 10.83 -6.53 -16.81
CA ALA A 13 10.97 -5.20 -16.23
C ALA A 13 9.83 -4.25 -16.67
N LYS A 14 9.38 -4.34 -17.93
CA LYS A 14 8.27 -3.52 -18.45
C LYS A 14 6.91 -3.88 -17.85
N ILE A 15 6.70 -5.17 -17.51
CA ILE A 15 5.50 -5.65 -16.80
C ILE A 15 5.56 -5.24 -15.33
N ALA A 16 6.71 -5.41 -14.68
CA ALA A 16 6.94 -4.98 -13.29
C ALA A 16 6.85 -3.45 -13.11
N LYS A 17 7.06 -2.67 -14.18
CA LYS A 17 6.96 -1.20 -14.17
C LYS A 17 5.57 -0.67 -13.79
N ASN A 18 4.50 -1.45 -13.99
CA ASN A 18 3.15 -1.04 -13.58
C ASN A 18 2.98 -1.02 -12.06
N ASP A 19 3.77 -1.81 -11.31
CA ASP A 19 3.73 -1.86 -9.84
C ASP A 19 4.79 -0.96 -9.18
N GLU A 20 5.69 -0.34 -9.96
CA GLU A 20 6.81 0.47 -9.47
C GLU A 20 6.35 1.77 -8.78
N PHE A 21 5.06 2.12 -8.92
CA PHE A 21 4.45 3.30 -8.30
C PHE A 21 3.62 3.00 -7.04
N TYR A 22 3.30 1.72 -6.77
CA TYR A 22 2.48 1.37 -5.62
C TYR A 22 3.33 1.04 -4.40
N THR A 23 2.92 1.56 -3.25
CA THR A 23 3.55 1.23 -1.97
C THR A 23 3.27 -0.23 -1.63
N GLN A 24 4.32 -0.98 -1.35
CA GLN A 24 4.20 -2.38 -0.94
C GLN A 24 3.64 -2.47 0.48
N TYR A 25 2.86 -3.51 0.75
CA TYR A 25 2.29 -3.75 2.07
C TYR A 25 3.36 -3.76 3.18
N ILE A 26 4.52 -4.37 2.90
CA ILE A 26 5.62 -4.47 3.86
C ILE A 26 6.22 -3.11 4.21
N ASP A 27 6.23 -2.16 3.27
CA ASP A 27 6.76 -0.82 3.52
C ASP A 27 5.79 0.00 4.36
N ILE A 28 4.47 -0.12 4.09
CA ILE A 28 3.42 0.46 4.94
C ILE A 28 3.53 -0.07 6.36
N GLN A 29 3.68 -1.39 6.50
CA GLN A 29 3.80 -2.02 7.81
C GLN A 29 5.01 -1.49 8.58
N LYS A 30 6.19 -1.47 7.97
CA LYS A 30 7.41 -0.95 8.60
C LYS A 30 7.27 0.50 9.05
N GLU A 31 6.71 1.35 8.19
CA GLU A 31 6.52 2.76 8.49
C GLU A 31 5.54 2.97 9.65
N VAL A 32 4.38 2.29 9.64
CA VAL A 32 3.39 2.40 10.72
C VAL A 32 3.93 1.83 12.03
N GLU A 33 4.66 0.72 11.98
CA GLU A 33 5.30 0.13 13.16
C GLU A 33 6.35 1.07 13.76
N ALA A 34 7.15 1.77 12.95
CA ALA A 34 8.10 2.76 13.44
C ALA A 34 7.39 3.91 14.18
N TYR A 35 6.24 4.38 13.69
CA TYR A 35 5.43 5.37 14.40
C TYR A 35 4.88 4.85 15.73
N LEU A 36 4.46 3.59 15.77
CA LEU A 36 3.94 2.94 16.99
C LEU A 36 5.04 2.67 18.01
N GLU A 37 6.24 2.32 17.57
CA GLU A 37 7.41 2.16 18.43
C GLU A 37 7.78 3.49 19.10
N TYR A 38 7.73 4.59 18.35
CA TYR A 38 7.95 5.94 18.89
C TYR A 38 6.82 6.39 19.81
N ASN A 39 5.56 6.15 19.43
CA ASN A 39 4.39 6.47 20.23
C ASN A 39 3.25 5.46 19.99
N PRO A 40 2.93 4.59 20.96
CA PRO A 40 1.91 3.56 20.80
C PRO A 40 0.49 4.12 20.59
N ASP A 41 0.25 5.36 20.99
CA ASP A 41 -1.05 6.04 20.84
C ASP A 41 -1.10 6.96 19.61
N LYS A 42 -0.11 6.91 18.72
CA LYS A 42 -0.02 7.78 17.53
C LYS A 42 -1.33 7.82 16.72
N PHE A 43 -1.99 6.67 16.60
CA PHE A 43 -3.21 6.48 15.80
C PHE A 43 -4.48 6.41 16.65
N ARG A 44 -4.39 6.33 17.98
CA ARG A 44 -5.56 6.13 18.84
C ARG A 44 -6.55 7.30 18.72
N GLY A 45 -7.81 6.98 18.47
CA GLY A 45 -8.90 7.93 18.29
C GLY A 45 -8.81 8.79 17.03
N LYS A 46 -7.88 8.52 16.13
CA LYS A 46 -7.69 9.29 14.89
C LYS A 46 -8.63 8.81 13.79
N VAL A 47 -8.91 9.73 12.87
CA VAL A 47 -9.56 9.44 11.60
C VAL A 47 -8.49 9.42 10.53
N VAL A 48 -8.40 8.32 9.77
CA VAL A 48 -7.45 8.18 8.66
C VAL A 48 -8.20 8.29 7.35
N TYR A 49 -7.72 9.15 6.46
CA TYR A 49 -8.19 9.24 5.08
C TYR A 49 -7.21 8.52 4.16
N ASN A 50 -7.72 7.68 3.28
CA ASN A 50 -6.96 6.93 2.30
C ASN A 50 -7.61 7.12 0.92
N ASN A 51 -6.97 7.90 0.06
CA ASN A 51 -7.32 7.93 -1.36
C ASN A 51 -6.75 6.68 -2.02
N CYS A 52 -7.61 5.90 -2.68
CA CYS A 52 -7.21 4.69 -3.39
C CYS A 52 -7.84 4.67 -4.78
N ASP A 53 -7.12 4.16 -5.78
CA ASP A 53 -7.70 4.00 -7.13
C ASP A 53 -8.73 2.86 -7.14
N ASP A 54 -8.39 1.74 -6.49
CA ASP A 54 -9.33 0.66 -6.16
C ASP A 54 -9.16 0.24 -4.69
N PRO A 55 -10.21 0.30 -3.85
CA PRO A 55 -10.13 -0.15 -2.46
C PRO A 55 -9.87 -1.66 -2.33
N TYR A 56 -10.24 -2.49 -3.33
CA TYR A 56 -10.01 -3.93 -3.28
C TYR A 56 -8.53 -4.30 -3.49
N GLU A 57 -7.78 -3.45 -4.19
CA GLU A 57 -6.36 -3.70 -4.52
C GLU A 57 -5.39 -2.85 -3.65
N SER A 58 -5.89 -1.82 -2.96
CA SER A 58 -5.06 -0.91 -2.17
C SER A 58 -4.45 -1.59 -0.93
N ASN A 59 -3.11 -1.69 -0.90
CA ASN A 59 -2.36 -2.15 0.27
C ASN A 59 -2.57 -1.24 1.50
N PHE A 60 -2.76 0.06 1.31
CA PHE A 60 -3.09 1.00 2.39
C PHE A 60 -4.44 0.67 3.02
N PHE A 61 -5.47 0.48 2.19
CA PHE A 61 -6.79 0.12 2.71
C PHE A 61 -6.72 -1.21 3.45
N ARG A 62 -6.10 -2.22 2.81
CA ARG A 62 -5.91 -3.55 3.40
C ARG A 62 -5.20 -3.48 4.76
N TYR A 63 -4.12 -2.71 4.89
CA TYR A 63 -3.40 -2.59 6.15
C TYR A 63 -4.26 -1.95 7.25
N PHE A 64 -4.85 -0.78 6.97
CA PHE A 64 -5.59 -0.03 7.98
C PHE A 64 -6.91 -0.69 8.38
N VAL A 65 -7.59 -1.40 7.47
CA VAL A 65 -8.81 -2.14 7.81
C VAL A 65 -8.50 -3.37 8.67
N LEU A 66 -7.44 -4.13 8.35
CA LEU A 66 -7.06 -5.32 9.12
C LEU A 66 -6.50 -4.97 10.51
N ASN A 67 -5.92 -3.78 10.66
CA ASN A 67 -5.36 -3.31 11.93
C ASN A 67 -6.25 -2.26 12.63
N PHE A 68 -7.49 -2.05 12.19
CA PHE A 68 -8.32 -0.93 12.65
C PHE A 68 -8.47 -0.88 14.18
N GLU A 69 -8.86 -2.01 14.78
CA GLU A 69 -9.02 -2.13 16.22
C GLU A 69 -7.68 -2.07 16.96
N LYS A 70 -6.64 -2.75 16.42
CA LYS A 70 -5.29 -2.75 16.99
C LYS A 70 -4.70 -1.34 17.08
N LEU A 71 -4.92 -0.52 16.05
CA LEU A 71 -4.48 0.88 15.99
C LEU A 71 -5.37 1.82 16.81
N GLY A 72 -6.53 1.34 17.28
CA GLY A 72 -7.50 2.14 18.02
C GLY A 72 -8.09 3.29 17.21
N LEU A 73 -8.25 3.12 15.89
CA LEU A 73 -8.78 4.17 15.02
C LEU A 73 -10.23 4.49 15.34
N LYS A 74 -10.60 5.76 15.21
CA LYS A 74 -11.99 6.21 15.31
C LYS A 74 -12.76 5.94 14.02
N GLN A 75 -12.12 6.18 12.87
CA GLN A 75 -12.75 6.03 11.56
C GLN A 75 -11.68 5.88 10.46
N LEU A 76 -11.99 5.11 9.43
CA LEU A 76 -11.20 4.99 8.21
C LEU A 76 -12.10 5.45 7.05
N ILE A 77 -11.64 6.44 6.30
CA ILE A 77 -12.34 6.98 5.14
C ILE A 77 -11.55 6.58 3.90
N THR A 78 -12.14 5.75 3.06
CA THR A 78 -11.60 5.41 1.75
C THR A 78 -12.45 6.00 0.65
N THR A 79 -11.78 6.61 -0.32
CA THR A 79 -12.44 7.12 -1.53
C THR A 79 -11.71 6.58 -2.74
N SER A 80 -12.49 6.20 -3.75
CA SER A 80 -11.99 5.73 -5.04
C SER A 80 -12.86 6.25 -6.16
N TYR A 81 -12.25 6.39 -7.34
CA TYR A 81 -12.97 6.77 -8.54
C TYR A 81 -13.32 5.52 -9.34
N LYS A 82 -14.62 5.20 -9.40
CA LYS A 82 -15.14 4.17 -10.28
C LYS A 82 -15.93 4.84 -11.40
N PRO A 83 -15.45 4.82 -12.66
CA PRO A 83 -16.26 5.27 -13.77
C PRO A 83 -17.51 4.38 -13.87
N SER A 84 -18.68 5.02 -13.91
CA SER A 84 -19.98 4.39 -14.16
C SER A 84 -20.10 3.84 -15.57
#